data_AF-A0ABD1C1B9-F1
#
_entry.id   AF-A0ABD1C1B9-F1
#
_cell.length_a   1.000
_cell.length_b   1.000
_cell.length_c   1.000
_cell.angle_alpha   90.00
_cell.angle_beta   90.00
_cell.angle_gamma   90.00
#
_symmetry.space_group_name_H-M   'P 1'
#
loop_
_entity.id
_entity.type
_entity.pdbx_description
1 polymer ?
#
loop_
_entity_poly.entity_id
_entity_poly.type
_entity_poly.pdbx_seq_one_letter_code
_entity_poly.pdbx_strand_id
1 'polypeptide(L)'
;MFLPLDKEEYEFYDPSLGKTHFCKFPELRSPHMRYSRDGWLLMHDSFGNNNTFFFNPFTHERIQVAWPHLYLSDAVAFSCAPTSSSCVIFSVWDITNTLITIGTYRPAIRERTTSFFPNKLPLGQRGFEHVVFSNGVFYCLTKSGCLGMFDLSKSSWNLLPRRLPKRLEASLCFMTEYEGDIYLVYSHGHQKPTYLRLDLKNRKWTEKIRFPGLTFYLGFQSAVTTNRDLVDIPKGESKLFV
;
A
#
# COMPACT_ATOMS: atom_id res chain seq x y z
N MET A 1 -2.24 -2.00 14.38
CA MET A 1 -2.17 -3.15 15.30
C MET A 1 -3.43 -3.95 15.05
N PHE A 2 -3.29 -5.20 14.60
CA PHE A 2 -4.43 -6.07 14.31
C PHE A 2 -5.04 -6.54 15.62
N LEU A 3 -6.31 -6.26 15.84
CA LEU A 3 -7.10 -6.92 16.88
C LEU A 3 -8.05 -7.87 16.16
N PRO A 4 -7.77 -9.19 16.12
CA PRO A 4 -8.77 -10.14 15.66
C PRO A 4 -9.90 -10.16 16.69
N LEU A 5 -11.15 -9.91 16.25
CA LEU A 5 -12.31 -10.04 17.12
C LEU A 5 -12.66 -11.51 17.41
N ASP A 6 -12.24 -12.42 16.54
CA ASP A 6 -12.06 -13.85 16.78
C ASP A 6 -11.19 -14.39 15.64
N LYS A 7 -10.41 -15.46 15.87
CA LYS A 7 -9.25 -15.88 15.04
C LYS A 7 -9.50 -16.17 13.54
N GLU A 8 -10.71 -16.02 13.03
CA GLU A 8 -11.10 -16.41 11.67
C GLU A 8 -11.98 -15.39 10.93
N GLU A 9 -12.38 -14.28 11.57
CA GLU A 9 -13.32 -13.31 11.02
C GLU A 9 -12.67 -11.93 10.84
N TYR A 10 -12.75 -11.39 9.63
CA TYR A 10 -12.18 -10.11 9.25
C TYR A 10 -13.29 -9.11 8.96
N GLU A 11 -13.17 -7.93 9.57
CA GLU A 11 -14.04 -6.79 9.31
C GLU A 11 -13.50 -5.98 8.13
N PHE A 12 -14.31 -5.86 7.08
CA PHE A 12 -14.03 -5.03 5.92
C PHE A 12 -15.07 -3.93 5.82
N TYR A 13 -14.62 -2.69 5.73
CA TYR A 13 -15.54 -1.57 5.51
C TYR A 13 -15.57 -1.22 4.02
N ASP A 14 -16.76 -1.29 3.42
CA ASP A 14 -17.01 -0.82 2.06
C ASP A 14 -17.46 0.65 2.12
N PRO A 15 -16.56 1.59 1.79
CA PRO A 15 -16.91 3.01 1.79
C PRO A 15 -17.87 3.39 0.67
N SER A 16 -17.98 2.59 -0.40
CA SER A 16 -18.89 2.83 -1.53
C SER A 16 -20.34 2.45 -1.21
N LEU A 17 -20.54 1.47 -0.32
CA LEU A 17 -21.86 1.10 0.17
C LEU A 17 -22.18 1.67 1.55
N GLY A 18 -21.17 2.19 2.26
CA GLY A 18 -21.31 2.61 3.65
C GLY A 18 -21.64 1.43 4.57
N LYS A 19 -21.14 0.24 4.24
CA LYS A 19 -21.47 -1.02 4.92
C LYS A 19 -20.21 -1.72 5.41
N THR A 20 -20.31 -2.33 6.58
CA THR A 20 -19.30 -3.27 7.07
C THR A 20 -19.69 -4.69 6.65
N HIS A 21 -18.73 -5.40 6.08
CA HIS A 21 -18.81 -6.79 5.70
C HIS A 21 -17.91 -7.62 6.63
N PHE A 22 -18.38 -8.79 7.02
CA PHE A 22 -17.60 -9.75 7.77
C PHE A 22 -17.30 -10.94 6.88
N CYS A 23 -16.03 -11.26 6.70
CA CYS A 23 -15.63 -12.46 5.97
C CYS A 23 -14.90 -13.40 6.91
N LYS A 24 -15.34 -14.66 6.91
CA LYS A 24 -14.59 -15.74 7.53
C LYS A 24 -13.69 -16.38 6.48
N PHE A 25 -12.47 -16.71 6.90
CA PHE A 25 -11.53 -17.47 6.06
C PHE A 25 -11.25 -18.83 6.69
N PRO A 26 -12.25 -19.74 6.77
CA PRO A 26 -12.07 -21.02 7.45
C PRO A 26 -10.99 -21.91 6.81
N GLU A 27 -10.67 -21.67 5.53
CA GLU A 27 -9.61 -22.39 4.81
C GLU A 27 -8.19 -21.87 5.09
N LEU A 28 -8.04 -20.64 5.60
CA LEU A 28 -6.76 -19.98 5.77
C LEU A 28 -6.38 -19.98 7.25
N ARG A 29 -5.32 -20.70 7.60
CA ARG A 29 -4.89 -20.86 9.00
C ARG A 29 -4.22 -19.61 9.59
N SER A 30 -3.64 -18.75 8.73
CA SER A 30 -3.07 -17.46 9.13
C SER A 30 -2.91 -16.53 7.92
N PRO A 31 -4.01 -15.99 7.37
CA PRO A 31 -3.91 -15.09 6.24
C PRO A 31 -3.28 -13.76 6.65
N HIS A 32 -2.27 -13.35 5.90
CA HIS A 32 -1.66 -12.02 6.02
C HIS A 32 -1.96 -11.22 4.76
N MET A 33 -2.72 -10.14 4.94
CA MET A 33 -2.86 -9.13 3.91
C MET A 33 -1.51 -8.42 3.71
N ARG A 34 -1.15 -8.16 2.46
CA ARG A 34 0.08 -7.47 2.09
C ARG A 34 -0.19 -6.16 1.37
N TYR A 35 -1.29 -6.09 0.63
CA TYR A 35 -1.72 -4.91 -0.11
C TYR A 35 -3.20 -4.97 -0.43
N SER A 36 -3.87 -3.82 -0.61
CA SER A 36 -5.21 -3.75 -1.20
C SER A 36 -5.30 -2.62 -2.23
N ARG A 37 -6.08 -2.85 -3.28
CA ARG A 37 -6.43 -1.87 -4.32
C ARG A 37 -7.58 -2.39 -5.18
N ASP A 38 -8.45 -1.49 -5.65
CA ASP A 38 -9.56 -1.77 -6.56
C ASP A 38 -10.50 -2.90 -6.10
N GLY A 39 -10.75 -3.04 -4.79
CA GLY A 39 -11.60 -4.10 -4.25
C GLY A 39 -10.92 -5.47 -4.15
N TRP A 40 -9.61 -5.53 -4.38
CA TRP A 40 -8.82 -6.75 -4.28
C TRP A 40 -7.77 -6.68 -3.18
N LEU A 41 -7.51 -7.83 -2.57
CA LEU A 41 -6.48 -8.04 -1.57
C LEU A 41 -5.37 -8.91 -2.14
N LEU A 42 -4.12 -8.54 -1.88
CA LEU A 42 -2.98 -9.44 -2.05
C LEU A 42 -2.71 -10.13 -0.71
N MET A 43 -2.95 -11.43 -0.67
CA MET A 43 -2.91 -12.25 0.53
C MET A 43 -1.74 -13.24 0.49
N HIS A 44 -1.20 -13.55 1.65
CA HIS A 44 -0.22 -14.61 1.86
C HIS A 44 -0.74 -15.60 2.91
N ASP A 45 -0.62 -16.89 2.60
CA ASP A 45 -0.88 -17.97 3.54
C ASP A 45 0.44 -18.56 4.05
N SER A 46 0.78 -18.24 5.30
CA SER A 46 2.05 -18.56 5.96
C SER A 46 2.19 -20.02 6.41
N PHE A 47 1.10 -20.79 6.50
CA PHE A 47 1.13 -22.19 6.95
C PHE A 47 0.74 -23.20 5.87
N GLY A 48 0.26 -22.73 4.71
CA GLY A 48 0.11 -23.54 3.50
C GLY A 48 1.44 -23.69 2.74
N ASN A 49 1.37 -23.73 1.40
CA ASN A 49 2.55 -23.81 0.53
C ASN A 49 3.34 -22.47 0.41
N ASN A 50 3.24 -21.57 1.38
CA ASN A 50 3.75 -20.18 1.29
C ASN A 50 3.28 -19.45 0.02
N ASN A 51 2.04 -19.70 -0.38
CA ASN A 51 1.48 -19.18 -1.62
C ASN A 51 0.97 -17.75 -1.43
N THR A 52 1.23 -16.91 -2.42
CA THR A 52 0.62 -15.58 -2.55
C THR A 52 -0.54 -15.66 -3.53
N PHE A 53 -1.66 -15.02 -3.24
CA PHE A 53 -2.84 -15.00 -4.11
C PHE A 53 -3.59 -13.68 -3.98
N PHE A 54 -4.35 -13.33 -5.02
CA PHE A 54 -5.35 -12.29 -4.93
C PHE A 54 -6.67 -12.85 -4.41
N PHE A 55 -7.37 -12.05 -3.62
CA PHE A 55 -8.68 -12.36 -3.09
C PHE A 55 -9.59 -11.15 -3.15
N ASN A 56 -10.81 -11.32 -3.64
CA ASN A 56 -11.84 -10.30 -3.58
C ASN A 56 -12.84 -10.67 -2.48
N PRO A 57 -12.96 -9.89 -1.38
CA PRO A 57 -13.86 -10.23 -0.28
C PRO A 57 -15.34 -10.06 -0.60
N PHE A 58 -15.69 -9.38 -1.69
CA PHE A 58 -17.08 -9.16 -2.09
C PHE A 58 -17.59 -10.26 -3.02
N THR A 59 -16.75 -10.71 -3.96
CA THR A 59 -17.09 -11.77 -4.91
C THR A 59 -16.61 -13.15 -4.46
N HIS A 60 -15.76 -13.21 -3.44
CA HIS A 60 -15.03 -14.40 -2.98
C HIS A 60 -14.13 -15.03 -4.05
N GLU A 61 -13.85 -14.31 -5.14
CA GLU A 61 -12.95 -14.78 -6.18
C GLU A 61 -11.50 -14.83 -5.69
N ARG A 62 -10.79 -15.88 -6.12
CA ARG A 62 -9.39 -16.12 -5.78
C ARG A 62 -8.56 -16.34 -7.04
N ILE A 63 -7.44 -15.62 -7.16
CA ILE A 63 -6.51 -15.76 -8.29
C ILE A 63 -5.12 -16.06 -7.73
N GLN A 64 -4.58 -17.24 -8.07
CA GLN A 64 -3.25 -17.64 -7.62
C GLN A 64 -2.15 -16.80 -8.30
N VAL A 65 -1.21 -16.27 -7.51
CA VAL A 65 -0.04 -15.57 -8.05
C VAL A 65 1.06 -16.60 -8.29
N ALA A 66 1.46 -16.80 -9.55
CA ALA A 66 2.56 -17.70 -9.92
C ALA A 66 3.93 -17.02 -9.80
N TRP A 67 4.18 -16.38 -8.65
CA TRP A 67 5.47 -15.79 -8.30
C TRP A 67 5.95 -16.39 -6.97
N PRO A 68 6.83 -17.40 -7.01
CA PRO A 68 7.40 -18.00 -5.82
C PRO A 68 8.14 -16.97 -4.95
N HIS A 69 8.04 -17.12 -3.63
CA HIS A 69 8.76 -16.30 -2.65
C HIS A 69 8.43 -14.80 -2.60
N LEU A 70 7.34 -14.38 -3.25
CA LEU A 70 6.85 -12.99 -3.17
C LEU A 70 6.57 -12.54 -1.71
N TYR A 71 6.29 -13.48 -0.82
CA TYR A 71 6.10 -13.22 0.62
C TYR A 71 7.35 -12.71 1.35
N LEU A 72 8.55 -12.94 0.82
CA LEU A 72 9.82 -12.46 1.40
C LEU A 72 10.09 -10.99 1.09
N SER A 73 9.25 -10.35 0.28
CA SER A 73 9.46 -8.97 -0.15
C SER A 73 9.34 -7.99 1.01
N ASP A 74 10.27 -7.05 1.10
CA ASP A 74 10.19 -5.90 2.01
C ASP A 74 8.98 -5.03 1.69
N ALA A 75 8.64 -4.92 0.41
CA ALA A 75 7.52 -4.13 -0.08
C ALA A 75 6.84 -4.83 -1.26
N VAL A 76 5.51 -4.79 -1.31
CA VAL A 76 4.74 -5.38 -2.41
C VAL A 76 3.48 -4.55 -2.67
N ALA A 77 3.12 -4.41 -3.93
CA ALA A 77 1.90 -3.72 -4.37
C ALA A 77 1.47 -4.25 -5.74
N PHE A 78 0.26 -3.87 -6.17
CA PHE A 78 -0.19 -4.11 -7.54
C PHE A 78 -0.86 -2.87 -8.12
N SER A 79 -0.79 -2.71 -9.45
CA SER A 79 -1.17 -1.48 -10.15
C SER A 79 -2.68 -1.26 -10.28
N CYS A 80 -3.43 -2.35 -10.47
CA CYS A 80 -4.88 -2.33 -10.62
C CYS A 80 -5.46 -3.73 -10.39
N ALA A 81 -6.78 -3.87 -10.41
CA ALA A 81 -7.46 -5.17 -10.27
C ALA A 81 -6.78 -6.29 -11.07
N PRO A 82 -6.53 -7.47 -10.46
CA PRO A 82 -5.80 -8.59 -11.08
C PRO A 82 -6.53 -9.23 -12.27
N THR A 83 -7.82 -8.95 -12.45
CA THR A 83 -8.61 -9.32 -13.63
C THR A 83 -8.30 -8.45 -14.84
N SER A 84 -7.68 -7.28 -14.66
CA SER A 84 -7.22 -6.43 -15.75
C SER A 84 -5.96 -7.02 -16.41
N SER A 85 -5.91 -7.00 -17.74
CA SER A 85 -4.71 -7.40 -18.50
C SER A 85 -3.51 -6.48 -18.28
N SER A 86 -3.74 -5.27 -17.79
CA SER A 86 -2.70 -4.29 -17.45
C SER A 86 -2.19 -4.39 -16.01
N CYS A 87 -2.67 -5.36 -15.22
CA CYS A 87 -2.22 -5.57 -13.85
C CYS A 87 -0.72 -5.91 -13.82
N VAL A 88 0.01 -5.19 -12.98
CA VAL A 88 1.41 -5.45 -12.67
C VAL A 88 1.56 -5.57 -11.17
N ILE A 89 2.08 -6.69 -10.70
CA ILE A 89 2.59 -6.85 -9.34
C ILE A 89 3.99 -6.27 -9.30
N PHE A 90 4.25 -5.44 -8.30
CA PHE A 90 5.54 -4.85 -8.00
C PHE A 90 6.02 -5.37 -6.66
N SER A 91 7.32 -5.66 -6.57
CA SER A 91 7.94 -6.07 -5.33
C SER A 91 9.36 -5.52 -5.21
N VAL A 92 9.75 -5.21 -3.98
CA VAL A 92 11.12 -4.86 -3.60
C VAL A 92 11.62 -5.87 -2.57
N TRP A 93 12.82 -6.40 -2.79
CA TRP A 93 13.50 -7.29 -1.87
C TRP A 93 15.02 -7.10 -1.98
N ASP A 94 15.76 -7.76 -1.09
CA ASP A 94 17.22 -7.77 -1.07
C ASP A 94 17.83 -6.36 -1.07
N ILE A 95 17.36 -5.54 -0.11
CA ILE A 95 17.85 -4.17 0.10
C ILE A 95 19.16 -4.23 0.88
N THR A 96 20.28 -4.14 0.15
CA THR A 96 21.64 -4.10 0.72
C THR A 96 22.16 -2.67 0.77
N ASN A 97 23.32 -2.42 1.37
CA ASN A 97 23.90 -1.05 1.40
C ASN A 97 24.24 -0.50 0.00
N THR A 98 24.34 -1.35 -1.03
CA THR A 98 24.78 -0.97 -2.37
C THR A 98 23.72 -1.18 -3.45
N LEU A 99 22.76 -2.07 -3.23
CA LEU A 99 21.81 -2.50 -4.25
C LEU A 99 20.38 -2.61 -3.69
N ILE A 100 19.41 -2.32 -4.54
CA ILE A 100 17.99 -2.63 -4.37
C ILE A 100 17.58 -3.52 -5.54
N THR A 101 16.94 -4.65 -5.23
CA THR A 101 16.33 -5.52 -6.23
C THR A 101 14.84 -5.22 -6.34
N ILE A 102 14.38 -4.95 -7.55
CA ILE A 102 12.98 -4.71 -7.87
C ILE A 102 12.51 -5.76 -8.86
N GLY A 103 11.33 -6.31 -8.62
CA GLY A 103 10.65 -7.18 -9.56
C GLY A 103 9.33 -6.62 -10.01
N THR A 104 8.95 -6.98 -11.22
CA THR A 104 7.60 -6.86 -11.70
C THR A 104 7.09 -8.19 -12.24
N TYR A 105 5.79 -8.40 -12.15
CA TYR A 105 5.12 -9.56 -12.71
C TYR A 105 3.77 -9.18 -13.30
N ARG A 106 3.50 -9.65 -14.52
CA ARG A 106 2.23 -9.45 -15.22
C ARG A 106 1.41 -10.74 -15.17
N PRO A 107 0.36 -10.83 -14.33
CA PRO A 107 -0.40 -12.07 -14.17
C PRO A 107 -1.02 -12.57 -15.47
N ALA A 108 -1.54 -11.67 -16.31
CA ALA A 108 -2.24 -12.01 -17.55
C ALA A 108 -1.38 -12.79 -18.56
N ILE A 109 -0.08 -12.48 -18.63
CA ILE A 109 0.86 -13.12 -19.57
C ILE A 109 1.95 -13.94 -18.86
N ARG A 110 1.89 -14.03 -17.52
CA ARG A 110 2.84 -14.74 -16.65
C ARG A 110 4.30 -14.34 -16.87
N GLU A 111 4.54 -13.09 -17.22
CA GLU A 111 5.87 -12.56 -17.45
C GLU A 111 6.42 -11.94 -16.16
N ARG A 112 7.69 -12.24 -15.84
CA ARG A 112 8.42 -11.66 -14.72
C ARG A 112 9.66 -10.91 -15.22
N THR A 113 9.90 -9.74 -14.66
CA THR A 113 11.14 -8.98 -14.86
C THR A 113 11.78 -8.70 -13.51
N THR A 114 13.10 -8.84 -13.42
CA THR A 114 13.88 -8.45 -12.25
C THR A 114 14.90 -7.41 -12.68
N SER A 115 15.03 -6.33 -11.92
CA SER A 115 15.94 -5.23 -12.19
C SER A 115 16.71 -4.87 -10.92
N PHE A 116 17.94 -4.43 -11.12
CA PHE A 116 18.88 -4.12 -10.04
C PHE A 116 19.25 -2.65 -10.13
N PHE A 117 19.16 -1.94 -9.00
CA PHE A 117 19.43 -0.51 -8.94
C PHE A 117 20.39 -0.17 -7.81
N PRO A 118 21.26 0.84 -7.96
CA PRO A 118 22.08 1.32 -6.86
C PRO A 118 21.21 1.76 -5.68
N ASN A 119 21.52 1.26 -4.48
CA ASN A 119 20.85 1.72 -3.27
C ASN A 119 21.35 3.12 -2.92
N LYS A 120 20.43 4.08 -2.92
CA LYS A 120 20.67 5.48 -2.55
C LYS A 120 20.00 5.86 -1.23
N LEU A 121 19.41 4.89 -0.51
CA LEU A 121 18.80 5.11 0.80
C LEU A 121 19.88 5.47 1.83
N PRO A 122 19.56 6.34 2.82
CA PRO A 122 20.46 6.61 3.93
C PRO A 122 20.87 5.33 4.68
N LEU A 123 22.09 5.30 5.21
CA LEU A 123 22.59 4.16 5.99
C LEU A 123 21.68 3.86 7.19
N GLY A 124 21.47 2.57 7.45
CA GLY A 124 20.60 2.10 8.54
C GLY A 124 19.11 2.10 8.22
N GLN A 125 18.69 2.60 7.05
CA GLN A 125 17.34 2.43 6.54
C GLN A 125 17.10 0.98 6.12
N ARG A 126 15.97 0.42 6.53
CA ARG A 126 15.51 -0.89 6.06
C ARG A 126 14.07 -0.78 5.59
N GLY A 127 13.82 -1.30 4.39
CA GLY A 127 12.49 -1.49 3.83
C GLY A 127 11.71 -0.21 3.54
N PHE A 128 10.46 -0.43 3.14
CA PHE A 128 9.46 0.60 2.88
C PHE A 128 8.23 0.31 3.74
N GLU A 129 7.63 1.36 4.32
CA GLU A 129 6.43 1.22 5.15
C GLU A 129 5.16 1.28 4.31
N HIS A 130 5.16 2.06 3.22
CA HIS A 130 4.00 2.22 2.34
C HIS A 130 4.42 2.16 0.88
N VAL A 131 3.55 1.55 0.06
CA VAL A 131 3.65 1.58 -1.40
C VAL A 131 2.34 2.06 -1.98
N VAL A 132 2.38 2.91 -2.98
CA VAL A 132 1.19 3.39 -3.68
C VAL A 132 1.47 3.43 -5.17
N PHE A 133 0.51 2.98 -5.99
CA PHE A 133 0.60 3.09 -7.43
C PHE A 133 -0.21 4.29 -7.94
N SER A 134 0.39 5.08 -8.83
CA SER A 134 -0.30 6.15 -9.54
C SER A 134 0.35 6.40 -10.89
N ASN A 135 -0.45 6.59 -11.94
CA ASN A 135 0.01 7.08 -13.25
C ASN A 135 1.26 6.35 -13.79
N GLY A 136 1.32 5.02 -13.66
CA GLY A 136 2.44 4.20 -14.16
C GLY A 136 3.67 4.14 -13.24
N VAL A 137 3.59 4.71 -12.03
CA VAL A 137 4.70 4.79 -11.08
C VAL A 137 4.31 4.15 -9.75
N PHE A 138 5.18 3.29 -9.21
CA PHE A 138 5.12 2.84 -7.83
C PHE A 138 5.93 3.76 -6.92
N TYR A 139 5.26 4.35 -5.95
CA TYR A 139 5.82 5.23 -4.94
C TYR A 139 6.05 4.44 -3.66
N CYS A 140 7.27 4.41 -3.14
CA CYS A 140 7.65 3.62 -1.97
C CYS A 140 8.18 4.54 -0.87
N LEU A 141 7.47 4.66 0.25
CA LEU A 141 7.84 5.53 1.36
C LEU A 141 8.58 4.75 2.44
N THR A 142 9.76 5.22 2.84
CA THR A 142 10.49 4.66 3.99
C THR A 142 10.04 5.29 5.31
N LYS A 143 10.38 4.63 6.42
CA LYS A 143 10.13 5.15 7.78
C LYS A 143 10.77 6.52 8.08
N SER A 144 11.89 6.85 7.42
CA SER A 144 12.51 8.18 7.58
C SER A 144 11.88 9.23 6.67
N GLY A 145 11.02 8.79 5.75
CA GLY A 145 10.33 9.65 4.81
C GLY A 145 11.04 9.88 3.48
N CYS A 146 12.02 9.05 3.13
CA CYS A 146 12.53 9.01 1.76
C CYS A 146 11.47 8.38 0.84
N LEU A 147 11.33 8.92 -0.37
CA LEU A 147 10.37 8.43 -1.36
C LEU A 147 11.10 7.83 -2.56
N GLY A 148 11.01 6.51 -2.71
CA GLY A 148 11.41 5.79 -3.91
C GLY A 148 10.31 5.86 -4.98
N MET A 149 10.70 5.93 -6.24
CA MET A 149 9.80 6.03 -7.39
C MET A 149 10.29 5.06 -8.46
N PHE A 150 9.47 4.04 -8.74
CA PHE A 150 9.71 3.10 -9.82
C PHE A 150 8.77 3.38 -10.99
N ASP A 151 9.32 3.85 -12.11
CA ASP A 151 8.59 4.10 -13.35
C ASP A 151 8.52 2.82 -14.18
N LEU A 152 7.32 2.27 -14.37
CA LEU A 152 7.12 1.01 -15.10
C LEU A 152 7.52 1.11 -16.58
N SER A 153 7.28 2.25 -17.21
CA SER A 153 7.52 2.45 -18.64
C SER A 153 9.01 2.51 -18.96
N LYS A 154 9.78 3.16 -18.08
CA LYS A 154 11.22 3.34 -18.23
C LYS A 154 12.04 2.26 -17.54
N SER A 155 11.40 1.39 -16.75
CA SER A 155 12.05 0.45 -15.84
C SER A 155 13.16 1.14 -15.03
N SER A 156 12.82 2.28 -14.43
CA SER A 156 13.80 3.16 -13.76
C SER A 156 13.44 3.41 -12.30
N TRP A 157 14.46 3.39 -11.44
CA TRP A 157 14.34 3.67 -10.02
C TRP A 157 14.98 5.02 -9.66
N ASN A 158 14.19 5.89 -9.05
CA ASN A 158 14.63 7.19 -8.56
C ASN A 158 14.31 7.34 -7.08
N LEU A 159 15.16 8.06 -6.35
CA LEU A 159 14.94 8.38 -4.95
C LEU A 159 14.84 9.89 -4.78
N LEU A 160 13.80 10.35 -4.09
CA LEU A 160 13.72 11.72 -3.60
C LEU A 160 14.36 11.77 -2.20
N PRO A 161 15.54 12.42 -2.05
CA PRO A 161 16.32 12.37 -0.82
C PRO A 161 15.77 13.26 0.31
N ARG A 162 14.67 13.99 0.06
CA ARG A 162 14.20 15.02 0.97
C ARG A 162 13.52 14.39 2.19
N ARG A 163 14.11 14.62 3.37
CA ARG A 163 13.47 14.33 4.66
C ARG A 163 12.12 15.03 4.73
N LEU A 164 11.11 14.32 5.22
CA LEU A 164 9.77 14.88 5.43
C LEU A 164 9.87 16.19 6.23
N PRO A 165 8.94 17.14 6.01
CA PRO A 165 8.78 18.26 6.93
C PRO A 165 8.74 17.73 8.37
N LYS A 166 9.43 18.42 9.29
CA LYS A 166 9.69 17.92 10.66
C LYS A 166 8.46 17.23 11.24
N ARG A 167 8.58 15.92 11.45
CA ARG A 167 7.58 15.09 12.13
C ARG A 167 7.43 15.64 13.55
N LEU A 168 6.21 16.01 13.96
CA LEU A 168 5.91 16.15 15.38
C LEU A 168 6.07 14.76 16.01
N GLU A 169 6.85 14.66 17.08
CA GLU A 169 7.08 13.38 17.75
C GLU A 169 5.73 12.71 18.10
N ALA A 170 5.65 11.40 17.87
CA ALA A 170 4.45 10.55 17.98
C ALA A 170 3.39 10.59 16.84
N SER A 171 3.59 11.34 15.74
CA SER A 171 2.65 11.28 14.60
C SER A 171 2.79 10.01 13.74
N LEU A 172 1.70 9.35 13.37
CA LEU A 172 1.70 8.29 12.35
C LEU A 172 1.67 8.93 10.96
N CYS A 173 2.43 8.40 10.01
CA CYS A 173 2.48 8.90 8.64
C CYS A 173 2.01 7.80 7.71
N PHE A 174 1.05 8.11 6.85
CA PHE A 174 0.51 7.20 5.84
C PHE A 174 0.64 7.83 4.46
N MET A 175 0.80 6.99 3.43
CA MET A 175 0.80 7.42 2.03
C MET A 175 -0.40 6.87 1.30
N THR A 176 -1.02 7.68 0.46
CA THR A 176 -2.21 7.34 -0.31
C THR A 176 -2.24 8.07 -1.66
N GLU A 177 -3.09 7.61 -2.57
CA GLU A 177 -3.35 8.23 -3.87
C GLU A 177 -4.80 8.69 -3.96
N TYR A 178 -5.01 9.78 -4.69
CA TYR A 178 -6.34 10.26 -5.08
C TYR A 178 -6.24 11.09 -6.36
N GLU A 179 -7.03 10.73 -7.37
CA GLU A 179 -7.07 11.40 -8.69
C GLU A 179 -5.68 11.55 -9.33
N GLY A 180 -4.83 10.55 -9.15
CA GLY A 180 -3.47 10.54 -9.69
C GLY A 180 -2.44 11.30 -8.85
N ASP A 181 -2.87 12.05 -7.84
CA ASP A 181 -1.99 12.75 -6.91
C ASP A 181 -1.61 11.87 -5.71
N ILE A 182 -0.38 12.01 -5.24
CA ILE A 182 0.12 11.31 -4.04
C ILE A 182 0.06 12.23 -2.82
N TYR A 183 -0.46 11.70 -1.72
CA TYR A 183 -0.62 12.39 -0.47
C TYR A 183 0.09 11.67 0.67
N LEU A 184 0.64 12.46 1.60
CA LEU A 184 0.96 12.01 2.94
C LEU A 184 -0.06 12.53 3.91
N VAL A 185 -0.47 11.66 4.83
CA VAL A 185 -1.39 12.00 5.90
C VAL A 185 -0.70 11.74 7.23
N TYR A 186 -0.57 12.80 8.03
CA TYR A 186 -0.07 12.71 9.40
C TYR A 186 -1.23 12.68 10.37
N SER A 187 -1.32 11.61 11.16
CA SER A 187 -2.25 11.52 12.27
C SER A 187 -1.54 11.89 13.57
N HIS A 188 -2.13 12.81 14.32
CA HIS A 188 -1.58 13.43 15.54
C HIS A 188 -2.43 13.09 16.77
N GLY A 189 -2.86 11.83 16.90
CA GLY A 189 -3.75 11.39 17.98
C GLY A 189 -5.07 12.15 17.95
N HIS A 190 -5.29 13.02 18.95
CA HIS A 190 -6.53 13.80 19.07
C HIS A 190 -6.55 15.09 18.22
N GLN A 191 -5.42 15.49 17.64
CA GLN A 191 -5.36 16.69 16.80
C GLN A 191 -5.80 16.39 15.37
N LYS A 192 -6.18 17.44 14.64
CA LYS A 192 -6.55 17.33 13.23
C LYS A 192 -5.37 16.77 12.43
N PRO A 193 -5.61 15.81 11.51
CA PRO A 193 -4.56 15.32 10.64
C PRO A 193 -4.09 16.41 9.69
N THR A 194 -2.80 16.38 9.33
CA THR A 194 -2.23 17.27 8.31
C THR A 194 -1.94 16.50 7.03
N TYR A 195 -2.00 17.21 5.91
CA TYR A 195 -1.92 16.64 4.58
C TYR A 195 -0.82 17.31 3.78
N LEU A 196 0.04 16.52 3.17
CA LEU A 196 1.02 17.01 2.21
C LEU A 196 0.75 16.38 0.85
N ARG A 197 0.72 17.19 -0.20
CA ARG A 197 0.67 16.71 -1.59
C ARG A 197 2.06 16.68 -2.17
N LEU A 198 2.37 15.62 -2.92
CA LEU A 198 3.59 15.54 -3.71
C LEU A 198 3.48 16.47 -4.93
N ASP A 199 4.33 17.48 -4.96
CA ASP A 199 4.59 18.28 -6.15
C ASP A 199 5.71 17.59 -6.96
N LEU A 200 5.30 16.81 -7.96
CA LEU A 200 6.21 16.07 -8.83
C LEU A 200 7.13 16.99 -9.64
N LYS A 201 6.64 18.16 -10.05
CA LYS A 201 7.40 19.12 -10.87
C LYS A 201 8.59 19.66 -10.10
N ASN A 202 8.36 20.05 -8.85
CA ASN A 202 9.40 20.61 -7.97
C ASN A 202 10.01 19.56 -7.04
N ARG A 203 9.61 18.29 -7.16
CA ARG A 203 10.09 17.15 -6.35
C ARG A 203 10.04 17.42 -4.85
N LYS A 204 8.94 17.99 -4.37
CA LYS A 204 8.77 18.42 -2.96
C LYS A 204 7.39 18.12 -2.42
N TRP A 205 7.29 17.99 -1.11
CA TRP A 205 6.02 17.99 -0.42
C TRP A 205 5.51 19.42 -0.23
N THR A 206 4.24 19.64 -0.55
CA THR A 206 3.56 20.93 -0.38
C THR A 206 2.43 20.76 0.64
N GLU A 207 2.44 21.60 1.67
CA GLU A 207 1.41 21.57 2.71
C GLU A 207 0.07 22.01 2.15
N LYS A 208 -1.00 21.31 2.53
CA LYS A 208 -2.36 21.67 2.17
C LYS A 208 -3.25 21.80 3.39
N ILE A 209 -4.00 22.90 3.43
CA ILE A 209 -5.02 23.20 4.44
C ILE A 209 -6.32 22.53 3.99
N ARG A 210 -6.34 21.20 3.96
CA ARG A 210 -7.52 20.33 3.71
C ARG A 210 -8.21 20.48 2.34
N PHE A 211 -8.83 19.40 1.88
CA PHE A 211 -9.87 19.43 0.86
C PHE A 211 -11.21 19.14 1.54
N PRO A 212 -12.23 20.00 1.44
CA PRO A 212 -13.59 19.65 1.84
C PRO A 212 -14.07 18.44 1.02
N GLY A 213 -14.71 17.46 1.66
CA GLY A 213 -15.30 16.28 1.01
C GLY A 213 -14.42 15.03 0.91
N LEU A 214 -13.10 15.11 1.14
CA LEU A 214 -12.24 13.93 1.12
C LEU A 214 -12.16 13.23 2.49
N THR A 215 -12.44 11.93 2.49
CA THR A 215 -12.28 11.03 3.62
C THR A 215 -11.15 10.04 3.33
N PHE A 216 -10.17 10.02 4.23
CA PHE A 216 -9.00 9.14 4.16
C PHE A 216 -9.14 7.99 5.14
N TYR A 217 -8.78 6.82 4.65
CA TYR A 217 -8.92 5.56 5.32
C TYR A 217 -7.55 4.89 5.38
N LEU A 218 -6.94 4.90 6.56
CA LEU A 218 -5.50 4.72 6.70
C LEU A 218 -5.16 3.49 7.55
N GLY A 219 -4.41 2.57 6.94
CA GLY A 219 -3.79 1.41 7.57
C GLY A 219 -2.34 1.26 7.11
N PHE A 220 -1.56 0.46 7.84
CA PHE A 220 -0.17 0.20 7.45
C PHE A 220 -0.05 -0.66 6.19
N GLN A 221 -1.05 -1.50 5.92
CA GLN A 221 -1.07 -2.41 4.78
C GLN A 221 -2.07 -2.01 3.68
N SER A 222 -2.90 -1.00 3.95
CA SER A 222 -3.86 -0.44 2.98
C SER A 222 -4.14 1.02 3.32
N ALA A 223 -4.23 1.87 2.30
CA ALA A 223 -4.71 3.22 2.44
C ALA A 223 -5.60 3.56 1.25
N VAL A 224 -6.80 4.06 1.53
CA VAL A 224 -7.80 4.40 0.51
C VAL A 224 -8.26 5.85 0.74
N THR A 225 -8.52 6.57 -0.34
CA THR A 225 -9.09 7.92 -0.30
C THR A 225 -10.42 7.93 -1.05
N THR A 226 -11.47 8.50 -0.45
CA THR A 226 -12.79 8.61 -1.08
C THR A 226 -13.36 10.01 -0.94
N ASN A 227 -14.24 10.42 -1.85
CA ASN A 227 -14.95 11.68 -1.79
C ASN A 227 -16.37 11.42 -1.24
N ARG A 228 -16.54 11.51 0.09
CA ARG A 228 -17.83 11.37 0.79
C ARG A 228 -17.84 12.25 2.04
N ASP A 229 -18.93 12.98 2.23
CA ASP A 229 -19.27 13.66 3.47
C ASP A 229 -19.52 12.61 4.57
N LEU A 230 -18.88 12.77 5.72
CA LEU A 230 -18.89 11.80 6.82
C LEU A 230 -20.31 11.57 7.36
N VAL A 231 -20.75 10.31 7.32
CA VAL A 231 -21.66 9.78 8.34
C VAL A 231 -20.77 9.23 9.46
N ASP A 232 -21.00 9.69 10.69
CA ASP A 232 -20.19 9.43 11.88
C ASP A 232 -19.86 7.94 12.05
N ILE A 233 -18.57 7.60 11.96
CA ILE A 233 -18.05 6.30 12.40
C ILE A 233 -17.54 6.47 13.85
N PRO A 234 -17.92 5.59 14.80
CA PRO A 234 -17.47 5.69 16.18
C PRO A 234 -15.94 5.69 16.28
N LYS A 235 -15.41 6.59 17.13
CA LYS A 235 -13.98 6.70 17.42
C LYS A 235 -13.48 5.43 18.12
N GLY A 236 -12.56 4.69 17.51
CA GLY A 236 -11.78 3.67 18.23
C GLY A 236 -11.25 2.49 17.42
N GLU A 237 -11.78 2.23 16.23
CA GLU A 237 -11.48 0.98 15.50
C GLU A 237 -10.66 1.23 14.23
N SER A 238 -9.50 0.58 14.14
CA SER A 238 -8.76 0.43 12.88
C SER A 238 -9.51 -0.53 11.95
N LYS A 239 -10.36 0.02 11.08
CA LYS A 239 -11.07 -0.73 10.03
C LYS A 239 -10.18 -0.94 8.81
N LEU A 240 -10.33 -2.07 8.13
CA LEU A 240 -9.64 -2.38 6.89
C LEU A 240 -10.49 -1.90 5.70
N PHE A 241 -9.83 -1.26 4.74
CA PHE A 241 -10.44 -0.75 3.51
C PHE A 241 -9.87 -1.52 2.32
N VAL A 242 -10.77 -2.01 1.47
CA VAL A 242 -10.48 -2.90 0.34
C VAL A 242 -10.83 -2.22 -0.97
#